data_AF-A0AAN7HM36-F1
#
_entry.id   AF-A0AAN7HM36-F1
#
_cell.length_a   1.000
_cell.length_b   1.000
_cell.length_c   1.000
_cell.angle_alpha   90.00
_cell.angle_beta   90.00
_cell.angle_gamma   90.00
#
_symmetry.space_group_name_H-M   'P 1'
#
loop_
_entity.id
_entity.type
_entity.pdbx_description
1 polymer ?
#
loop_
_entity_poly.entity_id
_entity_poly.type
_entity_poly.pdbx_seq_one_letter_code
_entity_poly.pdbx_strand_id
1 'polypeptide(L)'
;MMQTWSQNLVALIQWFAPADFILTFDENCGPMQDIVQRDIKTGDVHGLVFPKRIIVTSNHQIYADWVYIWCIAYLGKAHGVLKILLKSSLKNLPVYGQSKKGDQSLWLVLFPEGTVVSPSTRKRSKDFAELNNMHDNRYTLLPRSTGLRLCTTTLADSIDYIYDFTIGYSGIKPNDIPEQVYTIQSVFFFNFYPKQVHVYVRRFKVDAIPTSDEADFNQWNLERWKEKDELMDHFYKHGVFPSNPVVASTEESRVVDVPIRLNSSIFDLARIWVFIVPYLLVLKKLLLSSSGTV
;
A
#
# COMPACT_ATOMS: atom_id res chain seq x y z
N MET A 1 -4.30 -12.76 -18.15
CA MET A 1 -4.28 -11.33 -18.55
C MET A 1 -3.91 -10.41 -17.37
N MET A 2 -4.66 -10.43 -16.26
CA MET A 2 -4.42 -9.55 -15.10
C MET A 2 -3.09 -9.83 -14.36
N GLN A 3 -2.68 -11.09 -14.26
CA GLN A 3 -1.39 -11.50 -13.67
C GLN A 3 -0.17 -11.02 -14.48
N THR A 4 -0.26 -11.07 -15.81
CA THR A 4 0.80 -10.60 -16.71
C THR A 4 0.93 -9.08 -16.67
N TRP A 5 -0.20 -8.36 -16.65
CA TRP A 5 -0.23 -6.91 -16.47
C TRP A 5 0.41 -6.47 -15.15
N SER A 6 0.18 -7.23 -14.07
CA SER A 6 0.74 -6.91 -12.75
C SER A 6 2.24 -7.17 -12.65
N GLN A 7 2.75 -8.20 -13.32
CA GLN A 7 4.20 -8.44 -13.41
C GLN A 7 4.93 -7.31 -14.15
N ASN A 8 4.31 -6.77 -15.21
CA ASN A 8 4.87 -5.65 -15.96
C ASN A 8 5.06 -4.39 -15.10
N LEU A 9 4.17 -4.14 -14.14
CA LEU A 9 4.28 -3.01 -13.23
C LEU A 9 5.46 -3.16 -12.26
N VAL A 10 5.68 -4.36 -11.73
CA VAL A 10 6.84 -4.67 -10.90
C VAL A 10 8.14 -4.51 -11.69
N ALA A 11 8.14 -4.94 -12.96
CA ALA A 11 9.25 -4.66 -13.89
C ALA A 11 9.53 -3.17 -14.00
N LEU A 12 8.47 -2.37 -14.21
CA LEU A 12 8.60 -0.92 -14.40
C LEU A 12 9.28 -0.27 -13.18
N ILE A 13 8.90 -0.65 -11.96
CA ILE A 13 9.55 -0.14 -10.75
C ILE A 13 11.01 -0.58 -10.71
N GLN A 14 11.30 -1.87 -10.94
CA GLN A 14 12.66 -2.38 -10.90
C GLN A 14 13.61 -1.64 -11.87
N TRP A 15 13.10 -1.17 -13.00
CA TRP A 15 13.91 -0.49 -14.02
C TRP A 15 13.95 1.04 -13.88
N PHE A 16 12.82 1.67 -13.54
CA PHE A 16 12.71 3.13 -13.50
C PHE A 16 12.83 3.71 -12.09
N ALA A 17 12.54 2.92 -11.05
CA ALA A 17 12.57 3.33 -9.65
C ALA A 17 12.99 2.16 -8.73
N PRO A 18 14.21 1.60 -8.87
CA PRO A 18 14.69 0.48 -8.05
C PRO A 18 14.88 0.92 -6.59
N ALA A 19 13.80 0.88 -5.83
CA ALA A 19 13.78 1.17 -4.41
C ALA A 19 13.96 -0.12 -3.59
N ASP A 20 14.74 -0.04 -2.52
CA ASP A 20 14.84 -1.12 -1.53
C ASP A 20 13.62 -1.09 -0.62
N PHE A 21 12.94 -2.23 -0.46
CA PHE A 21 11.79 -2.33 0.42
C PHE A 21 12.24 -2.85 1.78
N ILE A 22 11.89 -2.12 2.83
CA ILE A 22 12.23 -2.47 4.21
C ILE A 22 10.92 -2.69 4.95
N LEU A 23 10.57 -3.95 5.20
CA LEU A 23 9.33 -4.32 5.89
C LEU A 23 9.62 -4.55 7.36
N THR A 24 8.93 -3.82 8.24
CA THR A 24 8.99 -4.02 9.69
C THR A 24 7.66 -4.60 10.15
N PHE A 25 7.66 -5.82 10.66
CA PHE A 25 6.44 -6.48 11.13
C PHE A 25 6.23 -6.25 12.62
N ASP A 26 5.03 -5.86 13.01
CA ASP A 26 4.59 -5.80 14.39
C ASP A 26 4.53 -7.20 15.03
N GLU A 27 4.55 -7.25 16.36
CA GLU A 27 4.45 -8.50 17.12
C GLU A 27 3.16 -9.26 16.86
N ASN A 28 2.06 -8.54 16.61
CA ASN A 28 0.76 -9.13 16.34
C ASN A 28 0.68 -9.87 15.00
N CYS A 29 1.65 -9.69 14.10
CA CYS A 29 1.71 -10.39 12.81
C CYS A 29 2.04 -11.90 12.96
N GLY A 30 2.51 -12.34 14.13
CA GLY A 30 2.92 -13.71 14.39
C GLY A 30 4.41 -13.95 14.15
N PRO A 31 4.84 -15.22 14.10
CA PRO A 31 6.23 -15.61 13.90
C PRO A 31 6.74 -15.25 12.51
N MET A 32 7.96 -14.70 12.42
CA MET A 32 8.56 -14.29 11.14
C MET A 32 8.76 -15.43 10.16
N GLN A 33 9.05 -16.64 10.66
CA GLN A 33 9.19 -17.86 9.85
C GLN A 33 7.91 -18.26 9.10
N ASP A 34 6.75 -17.87 9.61
CA ASP A 34 5.46 -18.18 8.99
C ASP A 34 5.09 -17.13 7.92
N ILE A 35 5.76 -15.98 7.93
CA ILE A 35 5.47 -14.82 7.08
C ILE A 35 6.50 -14.69 5.95
N VAL A 36 7.78 -14.96 6.21
CA VAL A 36 8.88 -14.66 5.28
C VAL A 36 9.40 -15.94 4.66
N GLN A 37 9.39 -16.01 3.32
CA GLN A 37 9.98 -17.12 2.58
C GLN A 37 11.39 -16.75 2.14
N ARG A 38 12.37 -17.55 2.59
CA ARG A 38 13.79 -17.37 2.31
C ARG A 38 14.34 -18.49 1.45
N ASP A 39 15.26 -18.16 0.56
CA ASP A 39 15.97 -19.14 -0.25
C ASP A 39 16.92 -19.94 0.65
N ILE A 40 16.90 -21.26 0.54
CA ILE A 40 17.68 -22.16 1.41
C ILE A 40 19.19 -21.98 1.19
N LYS A 41 19.62 -21.60 -0.01
CA LYS A 41 21.03 -21.47 -0.38
C LYS A 41 21.58 -20.09 -0.07
N THR A 42 20.82 -19.03 -0.36
CA THR A 42 21.31 -17.65 -0.20
C THR A 42 20.83 -16.95 1.07
N GLY A 43 19.73 -17.41 1.68
CA GLY A 43 19.09 -16.75 2.83
C GLY A 43 18.25 -15.52 2.44
N ASP A 44 18.27 -15.14 1.16
CA ASP A 44 17.53 -13.98 0.64
C ASP A 44 16.03 -14.20 0.71
N VAL A 45 15.29 -13.12 0.95
CA VAL A 45 13.83 -13.16 0.91
C VAL A 45 13.35 -13.17 -0.52
N HIS A 46 12.54 -14.16 -0.87
CA HIS A 46 11.96 -14.31 -2.21
C HIS A 46 10.42 -14.26 -2.21
N GLY A 47 9.78 -14.16 -1.05
CA GLY A 47 8.33 -14.15 -0.94
C GLY A 47 7.82 -13.85 0.45
N LEU A 48 6.54 -13.48 0.51
CA LEU A 48 5.80 -13.27 1.74
C LEU A 48 4.57 -14.17 1.77
N VAL A 49 4.16 -14.60 2.96
CA VAL A 49 2.97 -15.41 3.19
C VAL A 49 1.92 -14.54 3.83
N PHE A 50 0.80 -14.42 3.14
CA PHE A 50 -0.39 -13.74 3.61
C PHE A 50 -1.61 -14.63 3.37
N PRO A 51 -2.70 -14.43 4.12
CA PRO A 51 -3.96 -15.10 3.83
C PRO A 51 -4.46 -14.80 2.41
N LYS A 52 -5.19 -15.77 1.83
CA LYS A 52 -5.81 -15.62 0.50
C LYS A 52 -6.76 -14.43 0.42
N ARG A 53 -7.41 -14.10 1.54
CA ARG A 53 -8.40 -13.03 1.65
C ARG A 53 -8.04 -12.10 2.80
N ILE A 54 -7.77 -10.84 2.48
CA ILE A 54 -7.46 -9.81 3.46
C ILE A 54 -8.04 -8.45 3.03
N ILE A 55 -8.30 -7.62 4.04
CA ILE A 55 -8.40 -6.18 3.87
C ILE A 55 -7.05 -5.57 4.25
N VAL A 56 -6.56 -4.64 3.44
CA VAL A 56 -5.35 -3.86 3.71
C VAL A 56 -5.76 -2.39 3.85
N THR A 57 -5.41 -1.76 4.97
CA THR A 57 -5.48 -0.30 5.15
C THR A 57 -4.09 0.29 5.03
N SER A 58 -3.98 1.50 4.47
CA SER A 58 -2.71 2.23 4.40
C SER A 58 -2.90 3.72 4.62
N ASN A 59 -1.87 4.41 5.14
CA ASN A 59 -1.76 5.87 4.93
C ASN A 59 -1.58 6.16 3.43
N HIS A 60 -1.91 7.40 3.05
CA HIS A 60 -1.78 7.86 1.67
C HIS A 60 -0.85 9.09 1.59
N GLN A 61 0.45 8.86 1.41
CA GLN A 61 1.47 9.90 1.34
C GLN A 61 1.66 10.41 -0.09
N ILE A 62 1.78 9.52 -1.07
CA ILE A 62 1.97 9.86 -2.49
C ILE A 62 1.02 9.09 -3.41
N TYR A 63 0.73 9.62 -4.59
CA TYR A 63 -0.13 8.96 -5.58
C TYR A 63 0.45 7.64 -6.07
N ALA A 64 1.75 7.39 -5.87
CA ALA A 64 2.39 6.13 -6.20
C ALA A 64 2.26 5.04 -5.11
N ASP A 65 1.66 5.33 -3.93
CA ASP A 65 1.54 4.36 -2.81
C ASP A 65 1.00 2.99 -3.25
N TRP A 66 -0.05 3.01 -4.09
CA TRP A 66 -0.68 1.78 -4.58
C TRP A 66 0.27 0.88 -5.38
N VAL A 67 1.27 1.46 -6.04
CA VAL A 67 2.30 0.73 -6.78
C VAL A 67 3.18 -0.06 -5.81
N TYR A 68 3.58 0.56 -4.69
CA TYR A 68 4.39 -0.12 -3.67
C TYR A 68 3.59 -1.20 -2.92
N ILE A 69 2.31 -0.97 -2.63
CA ILE A 69 1.43 -2.02 -2.08
C ILE A 69 1.29 -3.17 -3.08
N TRP A 70 1.27 -2.89 -4.38
CA TRP A 70 1.26 -3.93 -5.41
C TRP A 70 2.54 -4.77 -5.39
N CYS A 71 3.72 -4.17 -5.19
CA CYS A 71 4.96 -4.94 -4.99
C CYS A 71 4.87 -5.92 -3.80
N ILE A 72 4.30 -5.48 -2.68
CA ILE A 72 4.08 -6.36 -1.52
C ILE A 72 3.11 -7.49 -1.88
N ALA A 73 2.02 -7.18 -2.58
CA ALA A 73 1.10 -8.19 -3.08
C ALA A 73 1.74 -9.13 -4.10
N TYR A 74 2.75 -8.69 -4.87
CA TYR A 74 3.51 -9.55 -5.76
C TYR A 74 4.31 -10.59 -4.98
N LEU A 75 5.02 -10.16 -3.93
CA LEU A 75 5.74 -11.03 -3.00
C LEU A 75 4.79 -12.01 -2.29
N GLY A 76 3.57 -11.57 -1.98
CA GLY A 76 2.49 -12.38 -1.44
C GLY A 76 1.75 -13.27 -2.45
N LYS A 77 2.17 -13.28 -3.73
CA LYS A 77 1.48 -13.96 -4.85
C LYS A 77 0.00 -13.56 -5.01
N ALA A 78 -0.39 -12.40 -4.50
CA ALA A 78 -1.73 -11.83 -4.52
C ALA A 78 -1.91 -10.67 -5.53
N HIS A 79 -0.86 -10.24 -6.22
CA HIS A 79 -0.85 -9.17 -7.22
C HIS A 79 -1.94 -9.30 -8.31
N GLY A 80 -2.35 -10.52 -8.66
CA GLY A 80 -3.40 -10.77 -9.65
C GLY A 80 -4.83 -10.69 -9.11
N VAL A 81 -5.03 -10.53 -7.80
CA VAL A 81 -6.35 -10.47 -7.13
C VAL A 81 -6.52 -9.22 -6.27
N LEU A 82 -5.54 -8.32 -6.30
CA LEU A 82 -5.55 -7.04 -5.61
C LEU A 82 -6.61 -6.11 -6.24
N LYS A 83 -7.43 -5.51 -5.39
CA LYS A 83 -8.44 -4.52 -5.74
C LYS A 83 -8.26 -3.30 -4.85
N ILE A 84 -8.17 -2.12 -5.45
CA ILE A 84 -8.08 -0.86 -4.73
C ILE A 84 -9.48 -0.24 -4.70
N LEU A 85 -9.98 0.06 -3.51
CA LEU A 85 -11.29 0.67 -3.37
C LEU A 85 -11.19 2.19 -3.51
N LEU A 86 -11.79 2.73 -4.57
CA LEU A 86 -11.92 4.17 -4.78
C LEU A 86 -13.25 4.68 -4.21
N LYS A 87 -13.29 5.96 -3.84
CA LYS A 87 -14.51 6.61 -3.31
C LYS A 87 -15.73 6.46 -4.24
N SER A 88 -15.53 6.49 -5.55
CA SER A 88 -16.58 6.28 -6.55
C SER A 88 -17.06 4.83 -6.61
N SER A 89 -16.19 3.87 -6.33
CA SER A 89 -16.49 2.44 -6.35
C SER A 89 -17.38 2.00 -5.19
N LEU A 90 -17.38 2.73 -4.07
CA LEU A 90 -18.29 2.48 -2.94
C LEU A 90 -19.77 2.48 -3.36
N LYS A 91 -20.15 3.31 -4.34
CA LYS A 91 -21.52 3.41 -4.86
C LYS A 91 -22.00 2.15 -5.59
N ASN A 92 -21.05 1.37 -6.10
CA ASN A 92 -21.30 0.18 -6.90
C ASN A 92 -20.95 -1.11 -6.15
N LEU A 93 -20.58 -1.03 -4.87
CA LEU A 93 -20.48 -2.23 -4.05
C LEU A 93 -21.89 -2.82 -3.95
N PRO A 94 -22.10 -4.10 -4.31
CA PRO A 94 -23.39 -4.73 -4.11
C PRO A 94 -23.74 -4.63 -2.63
N VAL A 95 -24.80 -3.87 -2.31
CA VAL A 95 -25.35 -3.66 -0.95
C VAL A 95 -25.91 -4.96 -0.35
N TYR A 96 -25.83 -6.06 -1.08
CA TYR A 96 -26.36 -7.36 -0.67
C TYR A 96 -25.23 -8.33 -0.40
N GLY A 97 -25.09 -8.68 0.88
CA GLY A 97 -24.21 -9.74 1.34
C GLY A 97 -24.52 -11.04 0.59
N GLN A 98 -23.55 -11.51 -0.19
CA GLN A 98 -23.18 -12.91 -0.41
C GLN A 98 -21.81 -12.93 -1.09
N SER A 99 -20.76 -12.50 -0.41
CA SER A 99 -19.46 -13.15 -0.63
C SER A 99 -19.33 -14.21 0.45
N LYS A 100 -20.18 -15.26 0.34
CA LYS A 100 -19.93 -16.53 1.03
C LYS A 100 -18.48 -16.92 0.76
N LYS A 101 -17.84 -17.69 1.67
CA LYS A 101 -16.55 -18.38 1.48
C LYS A 101 -16.50 -19.11 0.13
N GLY A 102 -16.27 -18.37 -0.95
CA GLY A 102 -15.85 -18.88 -2.24
C GLY A 102 -14.34 -18.89 -2.21
N ASP A 103 -13.74 -19.90 -2.82
CA ASP A 103 -12.28 -20.09 -2.94
C ASP A 103 -11.56 -18.97 -3.74
N GLN A 104 -12.22 -17.83 -3.94
CA GLN A 104 -11.65 -16.67 -4.63
C GLN A 104 -10.81 -15.86 -3.65
N SER A 105 -9.50 -15.84 -3.90
CA SER A 105 -8.57 -14.93 -3.23
C SER A 105 -8.95 -13.46 -3.48
N LEU A 106 -8.75 -12.61 -2.47
CA LEU A 106 -9.11 -11.19 -2.50
C LEU A 106 -8.13 -10.39 -1.65
N TRP A 107 -7.52 -9.37 -2.24
CA TRP A 107 -6.76 -8.37 -1.50
C TRP A 107 -7.41 -7.01 -1.70
N LEU A 108 -8.19 -6.56 -0.72
CA LEU A 108 -8.91 -5.30 -0.80
C LEU A 108 -8.12 -4.19 -0.11
N VAL A 109 -7.58 -3.25 -0.88
CA VAL A 109 -6.80 -2.12 -0.37
C VAL A 109 -7.70 -0.90 -0.19
N LEU A 110 -7.67 -0.29 0.98
CA LEU A 110 -8.33 0.96 1.30
C LEU A 110 -7.32 2.00 1.79
N PHE A 111 -7.57 3.25 1.40
CA PHE A 111 -6.91 4.43 1.97
C PHE A 111 -7.98 5.26 2.69
N PRO A 112 -8.22 5.04 4.00
CA PRO A 112 -9.26 5.78 4.72
C PRO A 112 -9.10 7.31 4.72
N GLU A 113 -7.89 7.85 4.51
CA GLU A 113 -7.67 9.28 4.26
C GLU A 113 -8.45 9.79 3.03
N GLY A 114 -8.59 8.93 2.02
CA GLY A 114 -9.36 9.16 0.81
C GLY A 114 -8.73 10.14 -0.19
N THR A 115 -7.54 10.67 0.10
CA THR A 115 -6.71 11.53 -0.77
C THR A 115 -5.31 11.66 -0.15
N VAL A 116 -4.32 12.09 -0.93
CA VAL A 116 -2.99 12.43 -0.42
C VAL A 116 -2.98 13.73 0.38
N VAL A 117 -1.93 13.91 1.20
CA VAL A 117 -1.66 15.15 1.93
C VAL A 117 -1.27 16.26 0.95
N SER A 118 -1.89 17.42 1.13
CA SER A 118 -1.62 18.67 0.40
C SER A 118 -1.90 19.85 1.35
N PRO A 119 -1.48 21.09 1.04
CA PRO A 119 -1.72 22.21 1.94
C PRO A 119 -3.22 22.42 2.23
N SER A 120 -4.07 22.26 1.21
CA SER A 120 -5.51 22.44 1.33
C SER A 120 -6.20 21.29 2.08
N THR A 121 -5.83 20.04 1.78
CA THR A 121 -6.39 18.86 2.46
C THR A 121 -5.95 18.78 3.91
N ARG A 122 -4.68 19.16 4.21
CA ARG A 122 -4.17 19.23 5.58
C ARG A 122 -4.88 20.30 6.39
N LYS A 123 -5.04 21.51 5.84
CA LYS A 123 -5.81 22.58 6.49
C LYS A 123 -7.23 22.10 6.80
N ARG A 124 -7.92 21.50 5.83
CA ARG A 124 -9.28 20.99 6.03
C ARG A 124 -9.35 19.90 7.11
N SER A 125 -8.36 19.01 7.17
CA SER A 125 -8.30 17.97 8.20
C SER A 125 -8.10 18.58 9.60
N LYS A 126 -7.24 19.60 9.71
CA LYS A 126 -7.02 20.34 10.94
C LYS A 126 -8.27 21.09 11.40
N ASP A 127 -8.90 21.87 10.51
CA ASP A 127 -10.13 22.60 10.82
C ASP A 127 -11.24 21.64 11.32
N PHE A 128 -11.33 20.45 10.72
CA PHE A 128 -12.28 19.41 11.15
C PHE A 128 -11.92 18.83 12.53
N ALA A 129 -10.63 18.61 12.81
CA ALA A 129 -10.17 18.13 14.11
C ALA A 129 -10.52 19.13 15.22
N GLU A 130 -10.24 20.41 14.99
CA GLU A 130 -10.53 21.50 15.94
C GLU A 130 -12.03 21.64 16.19
N LEU A 131 -12.86 21.61 15.14
CA LEU A 131 -14.32 21.74 15.27
C LEU A 131 -14.94 20.60 16.10
N ASN A 132 -14.37 19.40 16.02
CA ASN A 132 -14.90 18.20 16.68
C ASN A 132 -14.14 17.82 17.97
N ASN A 133 -13.22 18.67 18.45
CA ASN A 133 -12.34 18.41 19.60
C ASN A 133 -11.56 17.08 19.48
N MET A 134 -11.08 16.78 18.28
CA MET A 134 -10.31 15.58 17.97
C MET A 134 -8.82 15.88 17.94
N HIS A 135 -7.99 14.84 18.08
CA HIS A 135 -6.56 14.95 17.88
C HIS A 135 -6.24 15.30 16.42
N ASP A 136 -5.39 16.30 16.21
CA ASP A 136 -4.94 16.70 14.87
C ASP A 136 -3.65 15.97 14.50
N ASN A 137 -3.75 15.01 13.59
CA ASN A 137 -2.61 14.25 13.06
C ASN A 137 -1.67 15.17 12.26
N ARG A 138 -0.35 15.05 12.44
CA ARG A 138 0.63 15.91 11.76
C ARG A 138 0.97 15.42 10.36
N TYR A 139 1.15 14.12 10.18
CA TYR A 139 1.72 13.48 8.98
C TYR A 139 0.68 12.73 8.12
N THR A 140 -0.48 12.46 8.69
CA THR A 140 -1.61 11.78 8.03
C THR A 140 -2.87 12.65 8.09
N LEU A 141 -3.80 12.45 7.16
CA LEU A 141 -5.13 13.03 7.25
C LEU A 141 -6.02 12.17 8.17
N LEU A 142 -7.04 12.79 8.77
CA LEU A 142 -8.02 12.05 9.55
C LEU A 142 -8.78 11.04 8.67
N PRO A 143 -8.94 9.79 9.13
CA PRO A 143 -9.54 8.74 8.33
C PRO A 143 -11.06 8.84 8.27
N ARG A 144 -11.62 8.33 7.17
CA ARG A 144 -13.06 8.11 7.00
C ARG A 144 -13.41 6.67 7.35
N SER A 145 -14.39 6.48 8.22
CA SER A 145 -14.79 5.17 8.75
C SER A 145 -15.77 4.40 7.86
N THR A 146 -16.66 5.07 7.14
CA THR A 146 -17.80 4.44 6.42
C THR A 146 -17.38 3.29 5.49
N GLY A 147 -16.39 3.52 4.63
CA GLY A 147 -15.95 2.52 3.66
C GLY A 147 -15.28 1.33 4.32
N LEU A 148 -14.41 1.59 5.32
CA LEU A 148 -13.73 0.53 6.04
C LEU A 148 -14.70 -0.30 6.88
N ARG A 149 -15.66 0.34 7.56
CA ARG A 149 -16.71 -0.36 8.33
C ARG A 149 -17.52 -1.27 7.43
N LEU A 150 -18.05 -0.73 6.32
CA LEU A 150 -18.83 -1.49 5.36
C LEU A 150 -18.06 -2.72 4.84
N CYS A 151 -16.81 -2.54 4.42
CA CYS A 151 -15.99 -3.64 3.92
C CYS A 151 -15.70 -4.67 5.01
N THR A 152 -15.40 -4.24 6.23
CA THR A 152 -15.13 -5.13 7.36
C THR A 152 -16.38 -5.95 7.72
N THR A 153 -17.53 -5.30 7.87
CA THR A 153 -18.81 -5.98 8.17
C THR A 153 -19.20 -6.94 7.04
N THR A 154 -19.05 -6.53 5.78
CA THR A 154 -19.44 -7.38 4.63
C THR A 154 -18.55 -8.61 4.47
N LEU A 155 -17.27 -8.50 4.85
CA LEU A 155 -16.28 -9.55 4.64
C LEU A 155 -15.98 -10.35 5.91
N ALA A 156 -16.56 -10.01 7.07
CA ALA A 156 -16.23 -10.55 8.38
C ALA A 156 -16.16 -12.08 8.41
N ASP A 157 -17.12 -12.77 7.79
CA ASP A 157 -17.17 -14.25 7.74
C ASP A 157 -16.09 -14.89 6.83
N SER A 158 -15.36 -14.08 6.07
CA SER A 158 -14.43 -14.51 5.03
C SER A 158 -12.97 -14.08 5.25
N ILE A 159 -12.69 -13.28 6.28
CA ILE A 159 -11.36 -12.79 6.62
C ILE A 159 -11.13 -12.87 8.14
N ASP A 160 -9.93 -13.23 8.57
CA ASP A 160 -9.59 -13.30 10.00
C ASP A 160 -8.99 -11.99 10.53
N TYR A 161 -8.30 -11.25 9.64
CA TYR A 161 -7.54 -10.05 10.01
C TYR A 161 -7.68 -8.92 8.98
N ILE A 162 -7.63 -7.69 9.47
CA ILE A 162 -7.30 -6.49 8.68
C ILE A 162 -5.80 -6.25 8.84
N TYR A 163 -5.08 -6.15 7.73
CA TYR A 163 -3.68 -5.73 7.72
C TYR A 163 -3.61 -4.21 7.58
N ASP A 164 -2.76 -3.58 8.37
CA ASP A 164 -2.56 -2.14 8.38
C ASP A 164 -1.10 -1.83 8.06
N PHE A 165 -0.90 -1.10 6.95
CA PHE A 165 0.41 -0.72 6.44
C PHE A 165 0.65 0.76 6.73
N THR A 166 1.81 1.08 7.29
CA THR A 166 2.29 2.46 7.39
C THR A 166 3.51 2.59 6.48
N ILE A 167 3.39 3.41 5.44
CA ILE A 167 4.42 3.56 4.42
C ILE A 167 5.17 4.88 4.67
N GLY A 168 6.50 4.78 4.74
CA GLY A 168 7.43 5.91 4.87
C GLY A 168 8.47 5.86 3.75
N TYR A 169 8.87 7.05 3.27
CA TYR A 169 9.78 7.18 2.14
C TYR A 169 11.07 7.85 2.56
N SER A 170 12.21 7.23 2.23
CA SER A 170 13.52 7.86 2.44
C SER A 170 13.62 9.17 1.66
N GLY A 171 14.31 10.16 2.21
CA GLY A 171 14.58 11.44 1.54
C GLY A 171 13.50 12.50 1.72
N ILE A 172 12.36 12.16 2.33
CA ILE A 172 11.32 13.12 2.73
C ILE A 172 11.63 13.66 4.13
N LYS A 173 11.57 14.98 4.31
CA LYS A 173 11.75 15.64 5.60
C LYS A 173 10.40 15.85 6.31
N PRO A 174 10.36 15.98 7.65
CA PRO A 174 9.11 16.13 8.39
C PRO A 174 8.21 17.32 8.01
N ASN A 175 8.73 18.34 7.31
CA ASN A 175 7.94 19.50 6.87
C ASN A 175 7.65 19.47 5.35
N ASP A 176 8.13 18.46 4.64
CA ASP A 176 7.86 18.30 3.22
C ASP A 176 6.47 17.72 3.03
N ILE A 177 5.87 18.02 1.89
CA ILE A 177 4.65 17.32 1.43
C ILE A 177 5.13 16.19 0.52
N PRO A 178 4.94 14.91 0.89
CA PRO A 178 5.50 13.80 0.15
C PRO A 178 5.18 13.82 -1.34
N GLU A 179 3.94 14.12 -1.70
CA GLU A 179 3.49 14.14 -3.10
C GLU A 179 4.19 15.23 -3.93
N GLN A 180 4.66 16.31 -3.31
CA GLN A 180 5.41 17.36 -4.02
C GLN A 180 6.87 16.96 -4.28
N VAL A 181 7.42 16.07 -3.46
CA VAL A 181 8.79 15.55 -3.60
C VAL A 181 8.81 14.38 -4.58
N TYR A 182 7.92 13.40 -4.39
CA TYR A 182 7.84 12.19 -5.21
C TYR A 182 6.51 12.11 -5.94
N THR A 183 6.40 12.90 -7.01
CA THR A 183 5.28 12.80 -7.96
C THR A 183 5.41 11.54 -8.82
N ILE A 184 4.31 11.08 -9.42
CA ILE A 184 4.36 9.99 -10.43
C ILE A 184 5.37 10.31 -11.55
N GLN A 185 5.45 11.57 -11.99
CA GLN A 185 6.36 11.97 -13.05
C GLN A 185 7.82 11.88 -12.60
N SER A 186 8.13 12.38 -11.40
CA SER A 186 9.49 12.36 -10.88
C SER A 186 9.98 10.93 -10.67
N VAL A 187 9.11 10.08 -10.12
CA VAL A 187 9.41 8.68 -9.80
C VAL A 187 9.70 7.88 -11.06
N PHE A 188 8.86 8.00 -12.11
CA PHE A 188 8.95 7.11 -13.28
C PHE A 188 9.65 7.69 -14.51
N PHE A 189 9.81 9.01 -14.61
CA PHE A 189 10.36 9.66 -15.81
C PHE A 189 11.60 10.52 -15.57
N PHE A 190 11.82 11.01 -14.35
CA PHE A 190 12.94 11.91 -14.03
C PHE A 190 13.99 11.29 -13.10
N ASN A 191 13.95 9.97 -12.90
CA ASN A 191 14.92 9.24 -12.06
C ASN A 191 14.99 9.79 -10.61
N PHE A 192 13.89 10.39 -10.13
CA PHE A 192 13.78 11.01 -8.82
C PHE A 192 12.69 10.32 -8.00
N TYR A 193 13.10 9.25 -7.34
CA TYR A 193 12.28 8.32 -6.57
C TYR A 193 12.88 8.04 -5.18
N PRO A 194 12.09 7.55 -4.21
CA PRO A 194 12.60 7.17 -2.90
C PRO A 194 13.55 5.98 -3.03
N LYS A 195 14.77 6.09 -2.50
CA LYS A 195 15.76 5.00 -2.55
C LYS A 195 15.38 3.83 -1.65
N GLN A 196 14.70 4.10 -0.55
CA GLN A 196 14.12 3.10 0.34
C GLN A 196 12.65 3.41 0.59
N VAL A 197 11.84 2.35 0.55
CA VAL A 197 10.42 2.36 0.91
C VAL A 197 10.27 1.50 2.15
N HIS A 198 9.99 2.16 3.27
CA HIS A 198 9.77 1.51 4.55
C HIS A 198 8.29 1.22 4.71
N VAL A 199 7.96 0.02 5.17
CA VAL A 199 6.57 -0.40 5.41
C VAL A 199 6.48 -1.07 6.76
N TYR A 200 5.80 -0.42 7.71
CA TYR A 200 5.43 -1.03 8.96
C TYR A 200 4.13 -1.81 8.78
N VAL A 201 4.12 -3.09 9.15
CA VAL A 201 3.01 -4.01 8.95
C VAL A 201 2.50 -4.50 10.29
N ARG A 202 1.25 -4.18 10.61
CA ARG A 202 0.51 -4.76 11.75
C ARG A 202 -0.81 -5.35 11.30
N ARG A 203 -1.49 -6.09 12.17
CA ARG A 203 -2.81 -6.66 11.85
C ARG A 203 -3.75 -6.65 13.04
N PHE A 204 -5.04 -6.53 12.77
CA PHE A 204 -6.12 -6.52 13.76
C PHE A 204 -7.07 -7.67 13.49
N LYS A 205 -7.37 -8.46 14.53
CA LYS A 205 -8.33 -9.56 14.41
C LYS A 205 -9.73 -8.98 14.22
N VAL A 206 -10.43 -9.43 13.18
CA VAL A 206 -11.73 -8.87 12.77
C VAL A 206 -12.76 -8.99 13.90
N ASP A 207 -12.76 -10.10 14.63
CA ASP A 207 -13.65 -10.33 15.78
C ASP A 207 -13.46 -9.32 16.92
N ALA A 208 -12.30 -8.66 17.00
CA ALA A 208 -11.99 -7.67 18.03
C ALA A 208 -12.32 -6.23 17.61
N ILE A 209 -12.77 -6.02 16.36
CA ILE A 209 -13.08 -4.69 15.84
C ILE A 209 -14.56 -4.38 16.12
N PRO A 210 -14.88 -3.23 16.76
CA PRO A 210 -16.26 -2.89 17.13
C PRO A 210 -17.07 -2.45 15.91
N THR A 211 -17.45 -3.37 15.04
CA THR A 211 -18.16 -3.06 13.78
C THR A 211 -19.67 -2.87 13.93
N SER A 212 -20.24 -3.31 15.05
CA SER A 212 -21.68 -3.26 15.31
C SER A 212 -22.20 -1.83 15.57
N ASP A 213 -21.41 -1.03 16.29
CA ASP A 213 -21.73 0.37 16.57
C ASP A 213 -20.87 1.31 15.71
N GLU A 214 -21.50 2.32 15.12
CA GLU A 214 -20.82 3.25 14.22
C GLU A 214 -19.89 4.21 14.95
N ALA A 215 -20.26 4.67 16.15
CA ALA A 215 -19.45 5.59 16.93
C ALA A 215 -18.20 4.87 17.48
N ASP A 216 -18.36 3.66 18.01
CA ASP A 216 -17.25 2.85 18.52
C ASP A 216 -16.28 2.48 17.38
N PHE A 217 -16.79 2.08 16.21
CA PHE A 217 -15.94 1.83 15.05
C PHE A 217 -15.16 3.09 14.63
N ASN A 218 -15.84 4.24 14.61
CA ASN A 218 -15.23 5.50 14.23
C ASN A 218 -14.12 5.89 15.21
N GLN A 219 -14.36 5.75 16.51
CA GLN A 219 -13.37 5.98 17.56
C GLN A 219 -12.18 5.03 17.43
N TRP A 220 -12.42 3.73 17.25
CA TRP A 220 -11.39 2.74 17.00
C TRP A 220 -10.53 3.12 15.79
N ASN A 221 -11.15 3.53 14.68
CA ASN A 221 -10.45 3.92 13.46
C ASN A 221 -9.59 5.18 13.65
N LEU A 222 -10.08 6.16 14.40
CA LEU A 222 -9.33 7.37 14.74
C LEU A 222 -8.09 7.06 15.58
N GLU A 223 -8.20 6.17 16.55
CA GLU A 223 -7.06 5.74 17.37
C GLU A 223 -5.99 5.04 16.54
N ARG A 224 -6.38 4.15 15.60
CA ARG A 224 -5.42 3.50 14.71
C ARG A 224 -4.67 4.52 13.84
N TRP A 225 -5.34 5.60 13.43
CA TRP A 225 -4.69 6.68 12.68
C TRP A 225 -3.80 7.57 13.54
N LYS A 226 -4.14 7.78 14.81
CA LYS A 226 -3.25 8.47 15.75
C LYS A 226 -1.95 7.68 15.94
N GLU A 227 -2.04 6.38 16.20
CA GLU A 227 -0.87 5.50 16.31
C GLU A 227 -0.04 5.49 15.01
N LYS A 228 -0.72 5.53 13.85
CA LYS A 228 -0.06 5.63 12.55
C LYS A 228 0.71 6.94 12.38
N ASP A 229 0.16 8.04 12.86
CA ASP A 229 0.82 9.35 12.85
C ASP A 229 2.06 9.37 13.75
N GLU A 230 1.99 8.73 14.92
CA GLU A 230 3.12 8.54 15.84
C GLU A 230 4.23 7.66 15.21
N LEU A 231 3.86 6.61 14.47
CA LEU A 231 4.81 5.81 13.69
C LEU A 231 5.52 6.65 12.61
N MET A 232 4.79 7.55 11.94
CA MET A 232 5.37 8.46 10.96
C MET A 232 6.30 9.48 11.61
N ASP A 233 5.94 10.01 12.78
CA ASP A 233 6.80 10.91 13.57
C ASP A 233 8.13 10.22 13.94
N HIS A 234 8.07 8.97 14.42
CA HIS A 234 9.26 8.16 14.67
C HIS A 234 10.07 7.96 13.38
N PHE A 235 9.43 7.58 12.28
CA PHE A 235 10.10 7.39 11.00
C PHE A 235 10.84 8.65 10.53
N TYR A 236 10.22 9.83 10.62
CA TYR A 236 10.88 11.08 10.24
C TYR A 236 12.04 11.47 11.16
N LYS A 237 12.04 11.03 12.42
CA LYS A 237 13.13 11.27 13.38
C LYS A 237 14.30 10.29 13.22
N HIS A 238 14.01 9.03 12.90
CA HIS A 238 14.98 7.94 12.96
C HIS A 238 15.34 7.34 11.59
N GLY A 239 14.57 7.64 10.54
CA GLY A 239 14.75 7.08 9.19
C GLY A 239 14.29 5.63 9.04
N VAL A 240 13.78 5.03 10.11
CA VAL A 240 13.28 3.65 10.17
C VAL A 240 12.05 3.59 11.08
N PHE A 241 11.18 2.61 10.85
CA PHE A 241 10.10 2.30 11.79
C PHE A 241 10.66 1.59 13.03
N PRO A 242 9.98 1.69 14.19
CA PRO A 242 10.43 1.01 15.39
C PRO A 242 10.39 -0.51 15.16
N SER A 243 11.55 -1.14 15.17
CA SER A 243 11.66 -2.57 15.44
C SER A 243 11.65 -2.76 16.95
N ASN A 244 10.95 -3.78 17.45
CA ASN A 244 10.80 -3.97 18.89
C ASN A 244 12.20 -3.93 19.57
N PRO A 245 12.44 -3.09 20.59
CA PRO A 245 13.79 -2.82 21.14
C PRO A 245 14.44 -4.02 21.84
N VAL A 246 13.77 -5.17 21.92
CA VAL A 246 14.17 -6.33 22.72
C VAL A 246 15.08 -7.31 21.96
N VAL A 247 15.14 -7.26 20.62
CA VAL A 247 15.88 -8.30 19.87
C VAL A 247 16.97 -7.73 18.96
N ALA A 248 18.18 -7.64 19.52
CA ALA A 248 19.41 -7.30 18.82
C ALA A 248 20.09 -8.52 18.16
N SER A 249 19.47 -9.70 18.12
CA SER A 249 19.98 -10.88 17.42
C SER A 249 19.36 -11.03 16.03
N THR A 250 20.21 -11.20 15.02
CA THR A 250 19.91 -11.28 13.58
C THR A 250 18.86 -12.33 13.18
N GLU A 251 18.54 -13.29 14.05
CA GLU A 251 17.58 -14.37 13.75
C GLU A 251 16.12 -14.07 14.12
N GLU A 252 15.84 -13.11 15.02
CA GLU A 252 14.46 -12.69 15.36
C GLU A 252 14.14 -11.26 14.92
N SER A 253 14.98 -10.68 14.05
CA SER A 253 14.70 -9.37 13.45
C SER A 253 13.33 -9.40 12.77
N ARG A 254 12.43 -8.54 13.26
CA ARG A 254 11.14 -8.28 12.60
C ARG A 254 11.26 -7.32 11.42
N VAL A 255 12.47 -6.85 11.13
CA VAL A 255 12.82 -6.06 9.96
C VAL A 255 13.35 -6.99 8.87
N VAL A 256 12.84 -6.80 7.67
CA VAL A 256 13.12 -7.64 6.51
C VAL A 256 13.40 -6.75 5.32
N ASP A 257 14.62 -6.84 4.80
CA ASP A 257 14.97 -6.27 3.50
C ASP A 257 14.45 -7.17 2.39
N VAL A 258 13.64 -6.60 1.50
CA VAL A 258 13.06 -7.33 0.38
C VAL A 258 13.49 -6.68 -0.92
N PRO A 259 14.43 -7.30 -1.66
CA PRO A 259 14.79 -6.81 -2.97
C PRO A 259 13.62 -7.08 -3.93
N ILE A 260 12.98 -6.02 -4.44
CA ILE A 260 11.96 -6.19 -5.49
C ILE A 260 12.65 -6.58 -6.79
N ARG A 261 12.68 -7.88 -7.04
CA ARG A 261 13.23 -8.48 -8.26
C ARG A 261 12.19 -9.36 -8.91
N LEU A 262 11.99 -9.17 -10.20
CA LEU A 262 11.29 -10.15 -11.02
C LEU A 262 12.11 -11.44 -11.10
N ASN A 263 11.42 -12.58 -10.97
CA ASN A 263 12.03 -13.89 -11.15
C ASN A 263 12.61 -14.09 -12.57
N SER A 264 12.15 -13.32 -13.59
CA SER A 264 12.51 -13.51 -15.02
C SER A 264 12.67 -12.19 -15.80
N SER A 265 13.53 -11.27 -15.34
CA SER A 265 13.63 -9.88 -15.82
C SER A 265 13.65 -9.67 -17.36
N ILE A 266 14.35 -10.50 -18.14
CA ILE A 266 14.53 -10.25 -19.59
C ILE A 266 13.32 -10.67 -20.45
N PHE A 267 12.67 -11.78 -20.11
CA PHE A 267 11.51 -12.28 -20.86
C PHE A 267 10.25 -11.48 -20.51
N ASP A 268 10.14 -10.99 -19.27
CA ASP A 268 9.02 -10.16 -18.85
C ASP A 268 9.09 -8.75 -19.46
N LEU A 269 10.30 -8.19 -19.64
CA LEU A 269 10.52 -6.97 -20.42
C LEU A 269 10.15 -7.12 -21.89
N ALA A 270 10.57 -8.21 -22.54
CA ALA A 270 10.23 -8.47 -23.94
C ALA A 270 8.70 -8.51 -24.13
N ARG A 271 7.97 -9.05 -23.15
CA ARG A 271 6.49 -9.06 -23.13
C ARG A 271 5.90 -7.66 -22.98
N ILE A 272 6.50 -6.76 -22.20
CA ILE A 272 6.05 -5.35 -22.12
C ILE A 272 6.07 -4.71 -23.51
N TRP A 273 7.15 -4.90 -24.27
CA TRP A 273 7.27 -4.34 -25.62
C TRP A 273 6.23 -4.92 -26.60
N VAL A 274 5.83 -6.19 -26.46
CA VAL A 274 4.73 -6.77 -27.24
C VAL A 274 3.41 -6.03 -27.01
N PHE A 275 3.16 -5.51 -25.80
CA PHE A 275 1.97 -4.73 -25.49
C PHE A 275 2.12 -3.24 -25.84
N ILE A 276 3.30 -2.64 -25.74
CA ILE A 276 3.51 -1.21 -26.01
C ILE A 276 3.63 -0.91 -27.51
N VAL A 277 4.29 -1.78 -28.28
CA VAL A 277 4.55 -1.56 -29.73
C VAL A 277 3.27 -1.31 -30.53
N PRO A 278 2.17 -2.06 -30.35
CA PRO A 278 0.91 -1.77 -31.04
C PRO A 278 0.37 -0.36 -30.76
N TYR A 279 0.49 0.14 -29.52
CA TYR A 279 0.02 1.47 -29.15
C TYR A 279 0.93 2.58 -29.67
N LEU A 280 2.25 2.36 -29.72
CA LEU A 280 3.18 3.31 -30.35
C LEU A 280 2.91 3.46 -31.86
N LEU A 281 2.52 2.38 -32.54
CA LEU A 281 2.13 2.42 -33.95
C LEU A 281 0.82 3.21 -34.16
N VAL A 282 -0.15 3.04 -33.25
CA VAL A 282 -1.40 3.83 -33.25
C VAL A 282 -1.14 5.30 -32.96
N LEU A 283 -0.31 5.61 -31.95
CA LEU A 283 0.05 6.98 -31.59
C LEU A 283 0.78 7.68 -32.73
N LYS A 284 1.72 6.99 -33.40
CA LYS A 284 2.40 7.48 -34.61
C LYS A 284 1.41 7.77 -35.73
N LYS A 285 0.43 6.89 -35.96
CA LYS A 285 -0.60 7.07 -37.00
C LYS A 285 -1.51 8.26 -36.71
N LEU A 286 -1.88 8.46 -35.45
CA LEU A 286 -2.66 9.62 -35.00
C LEU A 286 -1.88 10.93 -35.18
N LEU A 287 -0.62 10.97 -34.75
CA LEU A 287 0.26 12.15 -34.89
C LEU A 287 0.52 12.52 -36.36
N LEU A 288 0.70 11.52 -37.23
CA LEU A 288 0.86 11.74 -38.67
C LEU A 288 -0.44 12.16 -39.37
N SER A 289 -1.60 11.78 -38.82
CA SER A 289 -2.90 12.21 -39.35
C SER A 289 -3.24 13.66 -38.97
N SER A 290 -2.76 14.15 -37.82
CA SER A 290 -2.94 15.54 -37.38
C SER A 290 -2.02 16.55 -38.07
N SER A 291 -0.95 16.08 -38.73
CA SER A 291 -0.02 16.94 -39.48
C SER A 291 -0.43 17.18 -40.95
N GLY A 292 -1.58 16.66 -41.39
CA GLY A 292 -2.05 16.72 -42.79
C GLY A 292 -3.16 17.73 -43.08
N THR A 293 -3.55 18.56 -42.11
CA THR A 293 -4.55 19.63 -42.29
C THR A 293 -3.94 20.99 -41.96
N VAL A 294 -3.16 21.52 -42.90
CA VAL A 294 -2.88 22.96 -43.09
C VAL A 294 -2.95 23.23 -44.57
#